data_AF-H9H652-F1
#
_entry.id   AF-H9H652-F1
#
_cell.length_a   1.000
_cell.length_b   1.000
_cell.length_c   1.000
_cell.angle_alpha   90.00
_cell.angle_beta   90.00
_cell.angle_gamma   90.00
#
_symmetry.space_group_name_H-M   'P 1'
#
loop_
_entity.id
_entity.type
_entity.pdbx_description
1 polymer ?
#
loop_
_entity_poly.entity_id
_entity_poly.type
_entity_poly.pdbx_seq_one_letter_code
_entity_poly.pdbx_strand_id
1 'polypeptide(L)'
;IYFRYPAEGEGAQATGQQLVQCISRQTAYRQPILLLKGVATKCWSPEAEYGLRAIYQGGLFELKAGDELLVSVSSLAVDDTDSTSSYFGAFRLAV
;
A
#
# COMPACT_ATOMS: atom_id res chain seq x y z
N ILE A 1 -5.32 0.57 -3.14
CA ILE A 1 -5.16 -0.34 -1.99
C ILE A 1 -6.08 0.13 -0.89
N TYR A 2 -6.96 -0.75 -0.43
CA TYR A 2 -7.97 -0.42 0.54
C TYR A 2 -7.65 -1.06 1.88
N PHE A 3 -7.31 -0.22 2.86
CA PHE A 3 -7.11 -0.64 4.25
C PHE A 3 -8.44 -0.64 4.99
N ARG A 4 -8.77 -1.77 5.62
CA ARG A 4 -9.94 -1.95 6.47
C ARG A 4 -9.50 -2.66 7.75
N TYR A 5 -9.70 -2.00 8.88
CA TYR A 5 -9.30 -2.53 10.18
C TYR A 5 -10.37 -2.22 11.24
N PRO A 6 -10.58 -3.13 12.20
CA PRO A 6 -11.37 -2.83 13.39
C PRO A 6 -10.59 -1.92 14.35
N ALA A 7 -11.26 -1.45 15.41
CA ALA A 7 -10.61 -0.87 16.57
C ALA A 7 -9.51 -1.79 17.11
N GLU A 8 -8.45 -1.22 17.69
CA GLU A 8 -7.46 -2.01 18.39
C GLU A 8 -8.06 -2.53 19.69
N GLY A 9 -8.16 -3.86 19.84
CA GLY A 9 -8.67 -4.48 21.06
C GLY A 9 -7.68 -4.39 22.23
N GLU A 10 -8.18 -4.43 23.46
CA GLU A 10 -7.35 -4.51 24.67
C GLU A 10 -6.45 -5.77 24.59
N GLY A 11 -5.13 -5.57 24.49
CA GLY A 11 -4.14 -6.65 24.37
C GLY A 11 -3.67 -6.95 22.94
N ALA A 12 -4.23 -6.29 21.92
CA ALA A 12 -3.64 -6.32 20.58
C ALA A 12 -2.30 -5.54 20.60
N GLN A 13 -1.26 -6.09 19.96
CA GLN A 13 -0.05 -5.31 19.71
C GLN A 13 -0.47 -4.04 18.95
N ALA A 14 -0.14 -2.86 19.49
CA ALA A 14 -0.47 -1.57 18.88
C ALA A 14 0.05 -1.58 17.43
N THR A 15 -0.85 -1.74 16.47
CA THR A 15 -0.48 -1.75 15.07
C THR A 15 -0.28 -0.29 14.69
N GLY A 16 0.92 0.07 14.25
CA GLY A 16 1.33 1.46 14.06
C GLY A 16 0.24 2.34 13.42
N GLN A 17 0.16 3.59 13.86
CA GLN A 17 -0.86 4.55 13.40
C GLN A 17 -0.75 4.90 11.90
N GLN A 18 0.32 4.44 11.24
CA GLN A 18 0.65 4.72 9.85
C GLN A 18 0.24 3.56 8.93
N LEU A 19 -0.56 3.90 7.93
CA LEU A 19 -0.90 3.04 6.81
C LEU A 19 -0.04 3.49 5.64
N VAL A 20 0.81 2.60 5.14
CA VAL A 20 1.77 2.92 4.08
C VAL A 20 1.57 1.94 2.93
N GLN A 21 1.55 2.46 1.72
CA GLN A 21 1.66 1.68 0.49
C GLN A 21 2.91 2.16 -0.26
N CYS A 22 3.82 1.24 -0.55
CA CYS A 22 5.00 1.50 -1.36
C CYS A 22 4.90 0.76 -2.69
N ILE A 23 5.36 1.40 -3.76
CA ILE A 23 5.63 0.76 -5.04
C ILE A 23 7.13 0.83 -5.24
N SER A 24 7.77 -0.33 -5.40
CA SER A 24 9.21 -0.43 -5.63
C SER A 24 9.51 -1.19 -6.92
N ARG A 25 10.67 -0.87 -7.50
CA ARG A 25 11.22 -1.57 -8.64
C ARG A 25 12.37 -2.46 -8.20
N GLN A 26 12.19 -3.75 -8.37
CA GLN A 26 13.25 -4.74 -8.21
C GLN A 26 13.99 -4.89 -9.54
N THR A 27 15.32 -4.94 -9.44
CA THR A 27 16.20 -5.23 -10.58
C THR A 27 16.99 -6.49 -10.26
N ALA A 28 17.53 -7.17 -11.27
CA ALA A 28 18.13 -8.50 -11.12
C ALA A 28 19.25 -8.63 -10.07
N TYR A 29 19.89 -7.53 -9.64
CA TYR A 29 21.08 -7.58 -8.78
C TYR A 29 21.14 -6.49 -7.69
N ARG A 30 20.06 -5.74 -7.45
CA ARG A 30 20.07 -4.65 -6.46
C ARG A 30 18.90 -4.73 -5.50
N GLN A 31 19.04 -4.08 -4.34
CA GLN A 31 17.91 -3.85 -3.44
C GLN A 31 16.77 -3.11 -4.18
N PRO A 32 15.49 -3.37 -3.82
CA PRO A 32 14.37 -2.71 -4.45
C PRO A 32 14.48 -1.18 -4.35
N ILE A 33 14.29 -0.49 -5.48
CA ILE A 33 14.30 0.97 -5.55
C ILE A 33 12.88 1.48 -5.31
N LEU A 34 12.67 2.31 -4.28
CA LEU A 34 11.36 2.91 -4.02
C LEU A 34 10.99 3.91 -5.13
N LEU A 35 9.83 3.73 -5.74
CA LEU A 35 9.29 4.61 -6.79
C LEU A 35 8.23 5.56 -6.22
N LEU A 36 7.26 5.00 -5.50
CA LEU A 36 6.14 5.76 -4.93
C LEU A 36 5.89 5.31 -3.48
N LYS A 37 5.47 6.26 -2.64
CA LYS A 37 5.07 6.01 -1.25
C LYS A 37 3.83 6.84 -0.92
N GLY A 38 2.73 6.16 -0.66
CA GLY A 38 1.50 6.73 -0.14
C GLY A 38 1.40 6.46 1.35
N VAL A 39 1.02 7.47 2.12
CA VAL A 39 0.90 7.36 3.58
C VAL A 39 -0.43 7.95 4.03
N ALA A 40 -1.09 7.28 4.94
CA ALA A 40 -2.24 7.77 5.68
C ALA A 40 -2.08 7.45 7.17
N THR A 41 -2.88 8.12 8.00
CA THR A 41 -3.00 7.79 9.42
C THR A 41 -4.37 7.23 9.76
N LYS A 42 -4.41 6.35 10.76
CA LYS A 42 -5.67 5.93 11.38
C LYS A 42 -6.31 7.11 12.13
N CYS A 43 -7.57 6.95 12.54
CA CYS A 43 -8.21 7.90 13.46
C CYS A 43 -7.63 7.71 14.87
N TRP A 44 -7.44 8.79 15.62
CA TRP A 44 -6.80 8.79 16.94
C TRP A 44 -7.81 8.85 18.09
N SER A 45 -9.11 8.97 17.77
CA SER A 45 -10.16 8.94 18.79
C SER A 45 -10.25 7.55 19.40
N PRO A 46 -10.29 7.43 20.74
CA PRO A 46 -10.47 6.14 21.41
C PRO A 46 -11.85 5.54 21.15
N GLU A 47 -12.82 6.34 20.71
CA GLU A 47 -14.16 5.91 20.29
C GLU A 47 -14.20 5.38 18.84
N ALA A 48 -13.08 5.34 18.12
CA ALA A 48 -13.05 4.85 16.75
C ALA A 48 -13.21 3.32 16.68
N GLU A 49 -14.41 2.85 16.34
CA GLU A 49 -14.74 1.42 16.26
C GLU A 49 -14.12 0.69 15.06
N TYR A 50 -13.85 1.41 13.97
CA TYR A 50 -13.22 0.89 12.77
C TYR A 50 -12.58 2.00 11.94
N GLY A 51 -11.78 1.63 10.94
CA GLY A 51 -11.23 2.57 9.98
C GLY A 51 -11.19 2.02 8.56
N LEU A 52 -11.54 2.89 7.61
CA LEU A 52 -11.55 2.63 6.18
C LEU A 52 -10.67 3.67 5.49
N ARG A 53 -9.61 3.23 4.80
CA ARG A 53 -8.67 4.13 4.13
C ARG A 53 -8.25 3.57 2.78
N ALA A 54 -8.62 4.26 1.71
CA ALA A 54 -8.10 3.98 0.38
C ALA A 54 -6.85 4.83 0.12
N ILE A 55 -5.77 4.17 -0.31
CA ILE A 55 -4.59 4.84 -0.86
C ILE A 55 -4.52 4.51 -2.35
N TYR A 56 -4.55 5.57 -3.16
CA TYR A 56 -4.41 5.51 -4.61
C TYR A 56 -3.26 6.43 -5.03
N GLN A 57 -2.32 5.90 -5.79
CA GLN A 57 -1.13 6.61 -6.25
C GLN A 57 -0.71 6.08 -7.62
N GLY A 58 -0.06 6.92 -8.41
CA GLY A 58 0.44 6.59 -9.74
C GLY A 58 1.52 7.55 -10.16
N GLY A 59 2.32 7.15 -11.15
CA GLY A 59 3.41 7.96 -11.67
C GLY A 59 3.97 7.37 -12.96
N LEU A 60 4.73 8.18 -13.69
CA LEU A 60 5.41 7.77 -14.91
C LEU A 60 6.87 7.42 -14.58
N PHE A 61 7.28 6.20 -14.95
CA PHE A 61 8.63 5.72 -14.72
C PHE A 61 9.15 5.01 -15.96
N GLU A 62 10.45 5.18 -16.24
CA GLU A 62 11.14 4.36 -17.20
C GLU A 62 11.44 2.98 -16.59
N LEU A 63 11.01 1.93 -17.29
CA LEU A 63 11.22 0.54 -16.91
C LEU A 63 11.95 -0.20 -18.03
N LYS A 64 12.86 -1.09 -17.64
CA LYS A 64 13.61 -1.94 -18.56
C LYS A 64 13.01 -3.35 -18.59
N ALA A 65 13.28 -4.08 -19.67
CA ALA A 65 12.91 -5.49 -19.74
C ALA A 65 13.57 -6.25 -18.57
N GLY A 66 12.77 -7.02 -17.84
CA GLY A 66 13.21 -7.76 -16.65
C GLY A 66 13.15 -6.97 -15.34
N ASP A 67 12.74 -5.69 -15.36
CA ASP A 67 12.39 -4.99 -14.12
C ASP A 67 11.06 -5.57 -13.57
N GLU A 68 11.01 -5.80 -12.27
CA GLU A 68 9.80 -6.23 -11.56
C GLU A 68 9.27 -5.09 -10.69
N LEU A 69 7.95 -4.95 -10.64
CA LEU A 69 7.29 -3.99 -9.75
C LEU A 69 6.67 -4.73 -8.57
N LEU A 70 6.93 -4.24 -7.37
CA LEU A 70 6.38 -4.78 -6.14
C LEU A 70 5.54 -3.73 -5.45
N VAL A 71 4.39 -4.17 -4.93
CA VAL A 71 3.57 -3.40 -4.00
C VAL A 71 3.77 -3.96 -2.61
N SER A 72 4.14 -3.10 -1.65
CA SER A 72 4.24 -3.48 -0.25
C SER A 72 3.42 -2.55 0.64
N VAL A 73 2.94 -3.08 1.76
CA VAL A 73 2.05 -2.38 2.69
C VAL A 73 2.56 -2.49 4.12
N SER A 74 2.31 -1.49 4.96
CA SER A 74 2.72 -1.51 6.37
C SER A 74 1.86 -2.42 7.26
N SER A 75 0.70 -2.85 6.77
CA SER A 75 -0.24 -3.69 7.50
C SER A 75 -0.97 -4.61 6.55
N LEU A 76 -1.25 -5.83 7.00
CA LEU A 76 -2.08 -6.81 6.29
C LEU A 76 -3.58 -6.54 6.48
N ALA A 77 -3.97 -5.48 7.17
CA ALA A 77 -5.36 -5.00 7.24
C ALA A 77 -5.81 -4.35 5.92
N VAL A 78 -5.57 -5.06 4.82
CA VAL A 78 -5.96 -4.73 3.45
C VAL A 78 -6.99 -5.77 3.04
N ASP A 79 -8.08 -5.33 2.42
CA ASP A 79 -8.99 -6.27 1.77
C ASP A 79 -8.36 -6.71 0.45
N ASP A 80 -7.86 -7.95 0.42
CA ASP A 80 -7.29 -8.59 -0.76
C ASP A 80 -8.30 -9.51 -1.48
N THR A 81 -9.47 -9.74 -0.85
CA THR A 81 -10.53 -10.58 -1.41
C THR A 81 -11.41 -9.83 -2.41
N ASP A 82 -11.57 -8.52 -2.23
CA ASP A 82 -12.28 -7.66 -3.16
C ASP A 82 -11.33 -7.09 -4.24
N SER A 83 -11.32 -7.75 -5.40
CA SER A 83 -10.58 -7.33 -6.60
C SER A 83 -10.90 -5.92 -7.11
N THR A 84 -11.99 -5.30 -6.65
CA THR A 84 -12.37 -3.92 -7.02
C THR A 84 -11.79 -2.87 -6.05
N SER A 85 -11.43 -3.25 -4.83
CA SER A 85 -10.94 -2.33 -3.79
C SER A 85 -9.41 -2.20 -3.76
N SER A 86 -8.71 -3.30 -4.05
CA SER A 86 -7.26 -3.38 -4.01
C SER A 86 -6.72 -3.96 -5.31
N TYR A 87 -6.10 -3.10 -6.11
CA TYR A 87 -5.55 -3.45 -7.41
C TYR A 87 -4.24 -2.70 -7.67
N PHE A 88 -3.49 -3.22 -8.63
CA PHE A 88 -2.28 -2.62 -9.17
C PHE A 88 -2.26 -2.81 -10.70
N GLY A 89 -1.81 -1.79 -11.42
CA GLY A 89 -1.76 -1.82 -12.88
C GLY A 89 -0.66 -0.93 -13.43
N ALA A 90 -0.21 -1.26 -14.62
CA ALA A 90 0.74 -0.48 -15.38
C ALA A 90 0.39 -0.57 -16.87
N PHE A 91 0.71 0.48 -17.61
CA PHE A 91 0.57 0.51 -19.06
C PHE A 91 1.74 1.30 -19.66
N ARG A 92 2.09 0.97 -20.90
CA ARG A 92 3.15 1.66 -21.64
C ARG A 92 2.54 2.86 -22.36
N LEU A 93 3.11 4.05 -22.15
CA LEU A 93 2.83 5.21 -22.99
C LEU A 93 3.60 5.05 -24.32
N ALA A 94 2.89 5.14 -25.43
CA ALA A 94 3.51 5.38 -26.74
C ALA A 94 3.59 6.90 -26.91
N VAL A 95 4.81 7.42 -27.02
CA VAL A 95 5.07 8.79 -27.48
C VAL A 95 5.33 8.73 -28.97
#